data_AF-A7XM78-F1
#
_entry.id   AF-A7XM78-F1
#
_cell.length_a   1.000
_cell.length_b   1.000
_cell.length_c   1.000
_cell.angle_alpha   90.00
_cell.angle_beta   90.00
_cell.angle_gamma   90.00
#
_symmetry.space_group_name_H-M   'P 1'
#
loop_
_entity.id
_entity.type
_entity.pdbx_description
1 polymer ?
#
loop_
_entity_poly.entity_id
_entity_poly.type
_entity_poly.pdbx_seq_one_letter_code
_entity_poly.pdbx_strand_id
1 'polypeptide(L)'
;ALIKFEYSNGVVSRVSAPAGVSTTVLNIYRGILNILQLNVKKTQNVYELQESGVHGVCKTQYVIREDAKAERIHLTKSKDLNHCQERIVKDIGLDFLEKCHDCEARGKALEGTASYNYIMKPTPSGSLIMEAVATEVIQFSPFNILNGAAQMQSRQNLTFVNMENTPVEPARNDYVQHGSLQYEYGREVLQTPIHLLKVTNAEEQIVNTMNHLVASNVDRVHEDAPLKFVELIQLLRV
;
A
#
# COMPACT_ATOMS: atom_id res chain seq x y z
N ALA A 1 14.86 -8.26 -10.37
CA ALA A 1 13.91 -8.58 -11.48
C ALA A 1 13.57 -7.28 -12.17
N LEU A 2 13.68 -7.21 -13.49
CA LEU A 2 13.31 -6.01 -14.24
C LEU A 2 11.79 -6.02 -14.43
N ILE A 3 11.08 -5.04 -13.86
CA ILE A 3 9.65 -4.80 -14.09
C ILE A 3 9.51 -3.84 -15.26
N LYS A 4 8.55 -4.10 -16.14
CA LYS A 4 8.19 -3.20 -17.24
C LYS A 4 6.87 -2.53 -16.90
N PHE A 5 6.76 -1.23 -17.16
CA PHE A 5 5.50 -0.51 -17.00
C PHE A 5 5.31 0.50 -18.12
N GLU A 6 4.05 0.78 -18.44
CA GLU A 6 3.68 1.86 -19.35
C GLU A 6 3.53 3.16 -18.57
N TYR A 7 4.15 4.22 -19.09
CA TYR A 7 4.07 5.56 -18.52
C TYR A 7 3.81 6.59 -19.61
N SER A 8 2.71 7.33 -19.47
CA SER A 8 2.38 8.39 -20.41
C SER A 8 1.65 9.52 -19.71
N ASN A 9 2.07 10.77 -19.95
CA ASN A 9 1.44 11.96 -19.38
C ASN A 9 1.22 11.88 -17.86
N GLY A 10 2.17 11.31 -17.13
CA GLY A 10 2.06 11.16 -15.67
C GLY A 10 1.25 9.94 -15.20
N VAL A 11 0.66 9.16 -16.09
CA VAL A 11 -0.15 7.98 -15.75
C VAL A 11 0.66 6.71 -15.91
N VAL A 12 0.69 5.89 -14.85
CA VAL A 12 1.16 4.51 -14.88
C VAL A 12 -0.04 3.60 -15.17
N SER A 13 0.02 2.82 -16.25
CA SER A 13 -1.07 1.93 -16.65
C SER A 13 -0.72 0.46 -16.42
N ARG A 14 -0.18 -0.21 -17.45
CA ARG A 14 0.09 -1.65 -17.43
C ARG A 14 1.42 -1.93 -16.75
N VAL A 15 1.41 -2.86 -15.80
CA VAL A 15 2.61 -3.41 -15.13
C VAL A 15 2.83 -4.84 -15.60
N SER A 16 4.06 -5.17 -15.98
CA SER A 16 4.45 -6.49 -16.48
C SER A 16 5.73 -6.98 -15.84
N ALA A 17 5.84 -8.29 -15.61
CA ALA A 17 6.97 -8.93 -14.97
C ALA A 17 7.20 -10.36 -15.48
N PRO A 18 8.38 -10.95 -15.27
CA PRO A 18 8.59 -12.37 -15.53
C PRO A 18 7.65 -13.26 -14.70
N ALA A 19 7.23 -14.40 -15.25
CA ALA A 19 6.22 -15.28 -14.64
C ALA A 19 6.57 -15.79 -13.22
N GLY A 20 7.85 -15.84 -12.85
CA GLY A 20 8.30 -16.27 -11.52
C GLY A 20 8.20 -15.21 -10.42
N VAL A 21 7.79 -13.97 -10.73
CA VAL A 21 7.69 -12.90 -9.73
C VAL A 21 6.37 -13.03 -8.95
N SER A 22 6.44 -13.08 -7.62
CA SER A 22 5.25 -13.18 -6.77
C SER A 22 4.45 -11.87 -6.71
N THR A 23 3.14 -11.98 -6.45
CA THR A 23 2.24 -10.83 -6.26
C THR A 23 2.75 -9.87 -5.17
N THR A 24 3.29 -10.41 -4.07
CA THR A 24 3.87 -9.59 -2.99
C THR A 24 5.01 -8.72 -3.49
N VAL A 25 5.93 -9.27 -4.30
CA VAL A 25 7.03 -8.49 -4.90
C VAL A 25 6.48 -7.46 -5.87
N LEU A 26 5.47 -7.79 -6.68
CA LEU A 26 4.81 -6.85 -7.57
C LEU A 26 4.15 -5.69 -6.82
N ASN A 27 3.50 -5.94 -5.68
CA ASN A 27 2.90 -4.90 -4.86
C ASN A 27 3.94 -3.93 -4.29
N ILE A 28 5.16 -4.39 -3.97
CA ILE A 28 6.27 -3.49 -3.60
C ILE A 28 6.59 -2.56 -4.78
N TYR A 29 6.73 -3.10 -5.99
CA TYR A 29 6.97 -2.26 -7.18
C TYR A 29 5.82 -1.32 -7.47
N ARG A 30 4.56 -1.74 -7.33
CA ARG A 30 3.40 -0.86 -7.44
C ARG A 30 3.49 0.30 -6.44
N GLY A 31 3.91 0.02 -5.20
CA GLY A 31 4.19 1.05 -4.19
C GLY A 31 5.25 2.07 -4.61
N ILE A 32 6.31 1.63 -5.31
CA ILE A 32 7.34 2.52 -5.86
C ILE A 32 6.78 3.33 -7.04
N LEU A 33 6.15 2.66 -8.00
CA LEU A 33 5.58 3.28 -9.21
C LEU A 33 4.46 4.26 -8.89
N ASN A 34 3.78 4.11 -7.76
CA ASN A 34 2.70 4.99 -7.33
C ASN A 34 3.17 6.43 -7.07
N ILE A 35 4.46 6.63 -6.73
CA ILE A 35 5.04 7.98 -6.64
C ILE A 35 5.04 8.68 -8.01
N LEU A 36 5.17 7.92 -9.10
CA LEU A 36 5.21 8.44 -10.47
C LEU A 36 3.82 8.77 -11.04
N GLN A 37 2.75 8.27 -10.40
CA GLN A 37 1.37 8.55 -10.77
C GLN A 37 1.02 10.02 -10.44
N LEU A 38 1.00 10.85 -11.47
CA LEU A 38 0.84 12.30 -11.40
C LEU A 38 -0.07 12.80 -12.53
N ASN A 39 -1.37 12.92 -12.28
CA ASN A 39 -2.33 13.45 -13.27
C ASN A 39 -2.30 14.99 -13.29
N VAL A 40 -1.15 15.56 -13.68
CA VAL A 40 -0.92 17.01 -13.69
C VAL A 40 -1.73 17.68 -14.80
N LYS A 41 -2.61 18.63 -14.43
CA LYS A 41 -3.32 19.48 -15.39
C LYS A 41 -2.48 20.72 -15.72
N LYS A 42 -2.38 21.06 -17.02
CA LYS A 42 -1.66 22.26 -17.47
C LYS A 42 -2.40 23.58 -17.20
N THR A 43 -3.70 23.53 -16.90
CA THR A 43 -4.58 24.70 -16.87
C THR A 43 -4.91 25.20 -15.47
N GLN A 44 -4.60 24.41 -14.43
CA GLN A 44 -5.06 24.66 -13.06
C GLN A 44 -3.93 24.37 -12.08
N ASN A 45 -3.68 25.33 -11.19
CA ASN A 45 -2.67 25.18 -10.14
C ASN A 45 -3.24 24.53 -8.86
N VAL A 46 -4.56 24.59 -8.68
CA VAL A 46 -5.25 23.92 -7.58
C VAL A 46 -6.49 23.24 -8.12
N TYR A 47 -6.60 21.93 -7.92
CA TYR A 47 -7.74 21.16 -8.39
C TYR A 47 -7.88 19.84 -7.65
N GLU A 48 -9.05 19.23 -7.80
CA GLU A 48 -9.36 17.90 -7.29
C GLU A 48 -9.76 16.97 -8.43
N LEU A 49 -9.49 15.68 -8.28
CA LEU A 49 -9.96 14.62 -9.15
C LEU A 49 -10.02 13.29 -8.42
N GLN A 50 -10.56 12.27 -9.09
CA GLN A 50 -10.42 10.88 -8.70
C GLN A 50 -9.20 10.30 -9.40
N GLU A 51 -8.27 9.77 -8.62
CA GLU A 51 -6.99 9.26 -9.14
C GLU A 51 -6.76 7.83 -8.69
N SER A 52 -6.41 6.97 -9.65
CA SER A 52 -6.01 5.59 -9.40
C SER A 52 -4.65 5.53 -8.71
N GLY A 53 -4.43 4.51 -7.91
CA GLY A 53 -3.15 4.22 -7.26
C GLY A 53 -3.24 2.91 -6.50
N VAL A 54 -2.26 2.64 -5.64
CA VAL A 54 -2.19 1.37 -4.90
C VAL A 54 -3.41 1.09 -4.02
N HIS A 55 -4.00 2.12 -3.41
CA HIS A 55 -5.22 2.00 -2.58
C HIS A 55 -6.54 1.94 -3.38
N GLY A 56 -6.47 1.95 -4.71
CA GLY A 56 -7.62 2.11 -5.59
C GLY A 56 -7.79 3.56 -6.07
N VAL A 57 -9.02 3.90 -6.45
CA VAL A 57 -9.40 5.19 -7.04
C VAL A 57 -9.95 6.10 -5.94
N CYS A 58 -9.18 7.11 -5.54
CA CYS A 58 -9.58 8.02 -4.46
C CYS A 58 -9.45 9.50 -4.81
N LYS A 59 -10.20 10.30 -4.04
CA LYS A 59 -10.18 11.75 -4.13
C LYS A 59 -8.76 12.25 -3.86
N THR A 60 -8.22 12.94 -4.84
CA THR A 60 -6.85 13.46 -4.82
C THR A 60 -6.87 14.94 -5.17
N GLN A 61 -6.18 15.72 -4.36
CA GLN A 61 -6.04 17.16 -4.48
C GLN A 61 -4.62 17.49 -4.91
N TYR A 62 -4.48 18.45 -5.81
CA TYR A 62 -3.20 18.95 -6.28
C TYR A 62 -3.07 20.43 -5.97
N VAL A 63 -1.88 20.84 -5.55
CA VAL A 63 -1.45 22.23 -5.39
C VAL A 63 -0.08 22.38 -6.06
N ILE A 64 0.00 23.20 -7.09
CA ILE A 64 1.18 23.42 -7.91
C ILE A 64 1.64 24.86 -7.71
N ARG A 65 2.92 25.04 -7.40
CA ARG A 65 3.56 26.34 -7.23
C ARG A 65 4.86 26.36 -8.04
N GLU A 66 4.97 27.30 -8.94
CA GLU A 66 6.18 27.49 -9.74
C GLU A 66 7.07 28.54 -9.07
N ASP A 67 8.33 28.19 -8.87
CA ASP A 67 9.38 29.12 -8.50
C ASP A 67 10.21 29.45 -9.75
N ALA A 68 9.82 30.55 -10.40
CA ALA A 68 10.49 31.03 -11.61
C ALA A 68 11.96 31.44 -11.36
N LYS A 69 12.34 31.80 -10.13
CA LYS A 69 13.73 32.21 -9.81
C LYS A 69 14.64 30.99 -9.68
N ALA A 70 14.13 29.92 -9.08
CA ALA A 70 14.87 28.67 -8.90
C ALA A 70 14.71 27.69 -10.07
N GLU A 71 13.88 28.03 -11.07
CA GLU A 71 13.46 27.13 -12.17
C GLU A 71 12.93 25.79 -11.63
N ARG A 72 12.10 25.85 -10.58
CA ARG A 72 11.54 24.67 -9.91
C ARG A 72 10.02 24.71 -9.85
N ILE A 73 9.41 23.53 -9.87
CA ILE A 73 7.99 23.34 -9.60
C ILE A 73 7.87 22.59 -8.28
N HIS A 74 7.15 23.18 -7.35
CA HIS A 74 6.72 22.54 -6.11
C HIS A 74 5.30 22.02 -6.30
N LEU A 75 5.14 20.71 -6.23
CA LEU A 75 3.83 20.06 -6.33
C LEU A 75 3.54 19.36 -5.01
N THR A 76 2.38 19.65 -4.44
CA THR A 76 1.81 18.92 -3.31
C THR A 76 0.58 18.19 -3.79
N LYS A 77 0.58 16.87 -3.60
CA LYS A 77 -0.53 15.97 -3.87
C LYS A 77 -1.02 15.40 -2.55
N SER A 78 -2.31 15.48 -2.29
CA SER A 78 -2.94 14.92 -1.08
C SER A 78 -4.05 13.97 -1.50
N LYS A 79 -4.04 12.74 -0.99
CA LYS A 79 -5.02 11.70 -1.27
C LYS A 79 -5.82 11.41 0.00
N ASP A 80 -7.13 11.54 -0.11
CA ASP A 80 -8.07 11.21 0.96
C ASP A 80 -8.47 9.74 0.82
N LEU A 81 -7.93 8.88 1.69
CA LEU A 81 -8.18 7.44 1.65
C LEU A 81 -9.55 7.06 2.25
N ASN A 82 -10.29 8.04 2.78
CA ASN A 82 -11.66 7.87 3.27
C ASN A 82 -12.70 8.14 2.18
N HIS A 83 -12.30 8.78 1.08
CA HIS A 83 -13.15 9.15 -0.04
C HIS A 83 -12.66 8.52 -1.34
N CYS A 84 -12.88 7.20 -1.46
CA CYS A 84 -12.54 6.42 -2.64
C CYS A 84 -13.80 5.98 -3.39
N GLN A 85 -13.80 6.12 -4.72
CA GLN A 85 -14.79 5.47 -5.58
C GLN A 85 -14.60 3.96 -5.59
N GLU A 86 -13.34 3.53 -5.58
CA GLU A 86 -12.94 2.14 -5.47
C GLU A 86 -11.86 2.06 -4.39
N ARG A 87 -12.14 1.37 -3.29
CA ARG A 87 -11.20 1.17 -2.19
C ARG A 87 -10.69 -0.25 -2.22
N ILE A 88 -9.37 -0.43 -2.28
CA ILE A 88 -8.75 -1.74 -2.14
C ILE A 88 -8.62 -2.04 -0.64
N VAL A 89 -9.60 -2.76 -0.11
CA VAL A 89 -9.65 -3.25 1.27
C VAL A 89 -10.25 -4.66 1.31
N LYS A 90 -9.80 -5.48 2.26
CA LYS A 90 -10.32 -6.84 2.46
C LYS A 90 -10.73 -7.00 3.91
N ASP A 91 -12.03 -7.08 4.12
CA ASP A 91 -12.61 -7.39 5.42
C ASP A 91 -12.80 -8.91 5.54
N ILE A 92 -12.54 -9.45 6.73
CA ILE A 92 -12.68 -10.88 7.04
C ILE A 92 -13.52 -11.00 8.31
N GLY A 93 -14.57 -11.81 8.27
CA GLY A 93 -15.43 -12.09 9.43
C GLY A 93 -16.44 -10.99 9.77
N LEU A 94 -16.71 -10.07 8.84
CA LEU A 94 -17.68 -8.97 9.03
C LEU A 94 -19.03 -9.21 8.32
N ASP A 95 -19.28 -10.43 7.82
CA ASP A 95 -20.44 -10.74 6.96
C ASP A 95 -21.80 -10.51 7.63
N PHE A 96 -21.85 -10.57 8.96
CA PHE A 96 -23.06 -10.39 9.76
C PHE A 96 -23.19 -8.99 10.37
N LEU A 97 -22.30 -8.05 10.03
CA LEU A 97 -22.39 -6.68 10.53
C LEU A 97 -23.38 -5.86 9.71
N GLU A 98 -24.27 -5.17 10.41
CA GLU A 98 -25.16 -4.18 9.80
C GLU A 98 -24.48 -2.81 9.73
N LYS A 99 -24.72 -2.09 8.63
CA LYS A 99 -24.25 -0.72 8.48
C LYS A 99 -25.06 0.21 9.38
N CYS A 100 -24.37 0.97 10.22
CA CYS A 100 -24.97 2.01 11.04
C CYS A 100 -24.58 3.41 10.52
N HIS A 101 -25.46 4.02 9.73
CA HIS A 101 -25.20 5.34 9.14
C HIS A 101 -25.01 6.45 10.19
N ASP A 102 -25.82 6.45 11.25
CA ASP A 102 -25.69 7.43 12.34
C ASP A 102 -24.39 7.26 13.12
N CYS A 103 -23.87 6.04 13.21
CA CYS A 103 -22.58 5.75 13.86
C CYS A 103 -21.42 6.26 13.00
N GLU A 104 -21.43 5.97 11.69
CA GLU A 104 -20.40 6.43 10.76
C GLU A 104 -20.33 7.97 10.67
N ALA A 105 -21.48 8.65 10.81
CA ALA A 105 -21.53 10.11 10.86
C ALA A 105 -20.88 10.70 12.13
N ARG A 106 -20.82 9.94 13.23
CA ARG A 106 -20.15 10.35 14.48
C ARG A 106 -18.64 10.13 14.45
N GLY A 107 -18.15 9.27 13.55
CA GLY A 107 -16.73 9.01 13.37
C GLY A 107 -16.49 7.65 12.71
N LYS A 108 -15.38 7.54 12.00
CA LYS A 108 -14.93 6.27 11.40
C LYS A 108 -13.85 5.64 12.28
N ALA A 109 -13.93 4.32 12.45
CA ALA A 109 -12.92 3.59 13.22
C ALA A 109 -11.58 3.49 12.49
N LEU A 110 -11.58 3.58 11.16
CA LEU A 110 -10.39 3.52 10.32
C LEU A 110 -10.36 4.74 9.41
N GLU A 111 -9.34 5.58 9.57
CA GLU A 111 -9.13 6.77 8.77
C GLU A 111 -7.76 6.74 8.11
N GLY A 112 -7.66 7.26 6.89
CA GLY A 112 -6.38 7.31 6.19
C GLY A 112 -6.20 8.56 5.32
N THR A 113 -4.97 9.03 5.25
CA THR A 113 -4.58 10.13 4.36
C THR A 113 -3.15 9.93 3.88
N ALA A 114 -2.85 10.36 2.66
CA ALA A 114 -1.50 10.35 2.11
C ALA A 114 -1.16 11.71 1.49
N SER A 115 0.04 12.20 1.77
CA SER A 115 0.59 13.43 1.21
C SER A 115 1.90 13.15 0.49
N TYR A 116 2.05 13.74 -0.69
CA TYR A 116 3.18 13.59 -1.57
C TYR A 116 3.67 14.98 -1.93
N ASN A 117 4.93 15.26 -1.62
CA ASN A 117 5.56 16.54 -1.90
C ASN A 117 6.68 16.32 -2.90
N TYR A 118 6.63 17.06 -4.00
CA TYR A 118 7.55 16.93 -5.12
C TYR A 118 8.29 18.24 -5.36
N ILE A 119 9.57 18.12 -5.66
CA ILE A 119 10.38 19.17 -6.28
C ILE A 119 10.70 18.68 -7.68
N MET A 120 10.28 19.43 -8.69
CA MET A 120 10.48 19.07 -10.09
C MET A 120 11.22 20.17 -10.83
N LYS A 121 11.98 19.80 -11.85
CA LYS A 121 12.64 20.70 -12.77
C LYS A 121 11.93 20.67 -14.13
N PRO A 122 11.47 21.80 -14.67
CA PRO A 122 10.91 21.86 -16.02
C PRO A 122 11.93 21.41 -17.08
N THR A 123 11.48 20.66 -18.08
CA THR A 123 12.28 20.25 -19.24
C THR A 123 11.46 20.41 -20.52
N PRO A 124 12.09 20.46 -21.72
CA PRO A 124 11.34 20.54 -22.98
C PRO A 124 10.38 19.35 -23.22
N SER A 125 10.72 18.17 -22.68
CA SER A 125 9.92 16.94 -22.77
C SER A 125 8.92 16.76 -21.63
N GLY A 126 8.86 17.68 -20.66
CA GLY A 126 7.94 17.60 -19.53
C GLY A 126 8.53 18.17 -18.24
N SER A 127 8.53 17.38 -17.17
CA SER A 127 9.13 17.76 -15.90
C SER A 127 9.86 16.58 -15.30
N LEU A 128 11.07 16.83 -14.82
CA LEU A 128 11.91 15.84 -14.15
C LEU A 128 11.64 15.93 -12.65
N ILE A 129 11.25 14.82 -12.03
CA ILE A 129 11.14 14.74 -10.57
C ILE A 129 12.57 14.73 -10.00
N MET A 130 12.92 15.78 -9.26
CA MET A 130 14.20 15.87 -8.56
C MET A 130 14.11 15.21 -7.18
N GLU A 131 13.02 15.47 -6.47
CA GLU A 131 12.75 14.88 -5.16
C GLU A 131 11.25 14.60 -5.03
N ALA A 132 10.91 13.49 -4.37
CA ALA A 132 9.55 13.19 -3.96
C ALA A 132 9.55 12.56 -2.56
N VAL A 133 8.77 13.15 -1.65
CA VAL A 133 8.57 12.65 -0.29
C VAL A 133 7.09 12.32 -0.12
N ALA A 134 6.79 11.04 0.03
CA ALA A 134 5.45 10.56 0.36
C ALA A 134 5.36 10.24 1.86
N THR A 135 4.27 10.65 2.50
CA THR A 135 3.92 10.30 3.86
C THR A 135 2.46 9.89 3.90
N GLU A 136 2.19 8.69 4.40
CA GLU A 136 0.84 8.20 4.62
C GLU A 136 0.64 7.87 6.09
N VAL A 137 -0.55 8.19 6.59
CA VAL A 137 -0.98 7.89 7.95
C VAL A 137 -2.29 7.14 7.85
N ILE A 138 -2.31 5.96 8.46
CA ILE A 138 -3.52 5.17 8.70
C ILE A 138 -3.73 5.16 10.21
N GLN A 139 -4.90 5.60 10.64
CA GLN A 139 -5.29 5.67 12.03
C GLN A 139 -6.45 4.72 12.29
N PHE A 140 -6.32 3.88 13.32
CA PHE A 140 -7.37 3.04 13.84
C PHE A 140 -7.77 3.48 15.24
N SER A 141 -9.04 3.81 15.42
CA SER A 141 -9.64 4.24 16.68
C SER A 141 -10.92 3.44 16.94
N PRO A 142 -10.90 2.42 17.81
CA PRO A 142 -12.09 1.62 18.11
C PRO A 142 -13.15 2.41 18.91
N PHE A 143 -12.73 3.48 19.58
CA PHE A 143 -13.59 4.43 20.29
C PHE A 143 -13.40 5.85 19.74
N ASN A 144 -13.97 6.86 20.40
CA ASN A 144 -13.66 8.25 20.09
C ASN A 144 -12.14 8.48 20.19
N ILE A 145 -11.57 9.21 19.21
CA ILE A 145 -10.13 9.52 19.06
C ILE A 145 -9.54 10.12 20.36
N LEU A 146 -10.34 10.81 21.16
CA LEU A 146 -9.92 11.35 22.47
C LEU A 146 -9.42 10.28 23.45
N ASN A 147 -9.83 9.03 23.28
CA ASN A 147 -9.43 7.91 24.14
C ASN A 147 -8.19 7.17 23.61
N GLY A 148 -7.50 7.74 22.62
CA GLY A 148 -6.32 7.17 21.99
C GLY A 148 -6.64 6.40 20.70
N ALA A 149 -5.66 6.39 19.80
CA ALA A 149 -5.74 5.70 18.51
C ALA A 149 -4.41 5.01 18.21
N ALA A 150 -4.49 3.86 17.54
CA ALA A 150 -3.32 3.24 16.93
C ALA A 150 -3.04 3.90 15.58
N GLN A 151 -1.77 4.16 15.28
CA GLN A 151 -1.38 4.79 14.02
C GLN A 151 -0.25 4.00 13.35
N MET A 152 -0.38 3.85 12.04
CA MET A 152 0.68 3.41 11.14
C MET A 152 1.07 4.59 10.27
N GLN A 153 2.35 4.95 10.29
CA GLN A 153 2.92 5.93 9.37
C GLN A 153 3.87 5.24 8.40
N SER A 154 3.68 5.45 7.10
CA SER A 154 4.63 5.05 6.07
C SER A 154 5.25 6.27 5.40
N ARG A 155 6.53 6.17 5.06
CA ARG A 155 7.29 7.24 4.42
C ARG A 155 8.12 6.69 3.27
N GLN A 156 8.08 7.35 2.12
CA GLN A 156 8.94 7.07 0.98
C GLN A 156 9.70 8.32 0.59
N ASN A 157 10.97 8.17 0.23
CA ASN A 157 11.80 9.23 -0.31
C ASN A 157 12.42 8.77 -1.63
N LEU A 158 12.17 9.52 -2.70
CA LEU A 158 12.74 9.32 -4.01
C LEU A 158 13.57 10.56 -4.37
N THR A 159 14.86 10.37 -4.63
CA THR A 159 15.77 11.45 -5.00
C THR A 159 16.42 11.12 -6.34
N PHE A 160 16.38 12.07 -7.25
CA PHE A 160 17.09 12.00 -8.51
C PHE A 160 18.59 12.15 -8.28
N VAL A 161 19.37 11.19 -8.77
CA VAL A 161 20.84 11.17 -8.62
C VAL A 161 21.50 11.68 -9.89
N ASN A 162 21.28 10.99 -11.01
CA ASN A 162 21.84 11.31 -12.31
C ASN A 162 20.98 10.72 -13.43
N MET A 163 21.27 11.14 -14.66
CA MET A 163 20.73 10.54 -15.88
C MET A 163 21.90 9.99 -16.68
N GLU A 164 21.84 8.71 -17.01
CA GLU A 164 22.83 8.05 -17.87
C GLU A 164 22.19 7.76 -19.23
N ASN A 165 22.94 8.01 -20.31
CA ASN A 165 22.47 7.78 -21.68
C ASN A 165 22.68 6.34 -22.15
N THR A 166 23.09 5.45 -21.24
CA THR A 166 23.31 4.04 -21.52
C THR A 166 21.96 3.40 -21.84
N PRO A 167 21.75 2.86 -23.06
CA PRO A 167 20.52 2.17 -23.38
C PRO A 167 20.30 1.02 -22.40
N VAL A 168 19.14 1.00 -21.75
CA VAL A 168 18.76 -0.14 -20.92
C VAL A 168 18.49 -1.30 -21.87
N GLU A 169 19.35 -2.31 -21.84
CA GLU A 169 19.15 -3.52 -22.65
C GLU A 169 17.79 -4.14 -22.30
N PRO A 170 16.91 -4.38 -23.29
CA PRO A 170 15.65 -5.03 -23.03
C PRO A 170 15.92 -6.43 -22.51
N ALA A 171 15.44 -6.73 -21.30
CA ALA A 171 15.58 -8.06 -20.73
C ALA A 171 14.94 -9.08 -21.66
N ARG A 172 15.68 -10.14 -22.02
CA ARG A 172 15.23 -11.23 -22.89
C ARG A 172 14.20 -12.17 -22.22
N ASN A 173 13.65 -11.79 -21.08
CA ASN A 173 12.69 -12.62 -20.37
C ASN A 173 11.31 -12.46 -21.00
N ASP A 174 10.54 -13.54 -21.01
CA ASP A 174 9.12 -13.47 -21.33
C ASP A 174 8.40 -12.71 -20.21
N TYR A 175 7.77 -11.59 -20.59
CA TYR A 175 7.01 -10.75 -19.68
C TYR A 175 5.53 -11.13 -19.71
N VAL A 176 4.97 -11.34 -18.54
CA VAL A 176 3.53 -11.52 -18.33
C VAL A 176 2.94 -10.21 -17.84
N GLN A 177 1.74 -9.86 -18.31
CA GLN A 177 1.02 -8.68 -17.86
C GLN A 177 0.35 -8.96 -16.50
N HIS A 178 0.59 -8.09 -15.53
CA HIS A 178 0.07 -8.18 -14.16
C HIS A 178 -0.84 -6.98 -13.84
N GLY A 179 -1.76 -6.66 -14.75
CA GLY A 179 -2.79 -5.66 -14.49
C GLY A 179 -2.26 -4.23 -14.31
N SER A 180 -2.81 -3.53 -13.31
CA SER A 180 -2.65 -2.10 -13.10
C SER A 180 -1.71 -1.77 -11.92
N LEU A 181 -1.69 -0.49 -11.54
CA LEU A 181 -0.98 0.02 -10.36
C LEU A 181 -1.68 -0.33 -9.03
N GLN A 182 -2.95 -0.75 -9.06
CA GLN A 182 -3.71 -1.08 -7.85
C GLN A 182 -3.10 -2.30 -7.13
N TYR A 183 -3.12 -2.28 -5.80
CA TYR A 183 -2.71 -3.42 -4.99
C TYR A 183 -3.55 -4.65 -5.34
N GLU A 184 -2.91 -5.81 -5.49
CA GLU A 184 -3.59 -7.08 -5.70
C GLU A 184 -3.34 -8.02 -4.53
N TYR A 185 -4.40 -8.62 -4.01
CA TYR A 185 -4.28 -9.64 -2.98
C TYR A 185 -3.62 -10.90 -3.51
N GLY A 186 -2.49 -11.29 -2.91
CA GLY A 186 -1.89 -12.60 -3.09
C GLY A 186 -2.31 -13.58 -1.99
N ARG A 187 -1.49 -14.61 -1.78
CA ARG A 187 -1.72 -15.63 -0.74
C ARG A 187 -1.56 -15.09 0.68
N GLU A 188 -0.96 -13.91 0.84
CA GLU A 188 -0.76 -13.28 2.16
C GLU A 188 -2.06 -13.00 2.91
N VAL A 189 -3.21 -12.91 2.21
CA VAL A 189 -4.52 -12.73 2.87
C VAL A 189 -4.84 -13.89 3.82
N LEU A 190 -4.45 -15.12 3.45
CA LEU A 190 -4.63 -16.30 4.29
C LEU A 190 -3.77 -16.24 5.57
N GLN A 191 -2.72 -15.43 5.54
CA GLN A 191 -1.68 -15.31 6.55
C GLN A 191 -1.81 -14.08 7.44
N THR A 192 -2.94 -13.35 7.40
CA THR A 192 -3.14 -12.15 8.22
C THR A 192 -2.88 -12.47 9.71
N PRO A 193 -1.78 -11.97 10.32
CA PRO A 193 -1.35 -12.52 11.58
C PRO A 193 -2.14 -11.94 12.75
N ILE A 194 -2.75 -12.81 13.54
CA ILE A 194 -3.32 -12.45 14.86
C ILE A 194 -2.17 -12.34 15.87
N HIS A 195 -1.23 -13.28 15.79
CA HIS A 195 0.06 -13.24 16.47
C HIS A 195 1.21 -13.24 15.45
N LEU A 196 2.27 -12.46 15.70
CA LEU A 196 3.45 -12.42 14.85
C LEU A 196 4.25 -13.71 15.04
N LEU A 197 4.21 -14.58 14.03
CA LEU A 197 4.85 -15.89 14.06
C LEU A 197 6.00 -15.95 13.06
N LYS A 198 7.16 -16.41 13.51
CA LYS A 198 8.26 -16.73 12.61
C LYS A 198 8.12 -18.18 12.17
N VAL A 199 7.61 -18.35 10.95
CA VAL A 199 7.48 -19.68 10.34
C VAL A 199 8.82 -20.07 9.72
N THR A 200 9.45 -21.11 10.26
CA THR A 200 10.69 -21.69 9.70
C THR A 200 10.44 -23.06 9.10
N ASN A 201 9.75 -23.92 9.86
CA ASN A 201 9.30 -25.25 9.44
C ASN A 201 7.87 -25.43 9.93
N ALA A 202 6.90 -25.23 9.04
CA ALA A 202 5.48 -25.24 9.40
C ALA A 202 5.05 -26.60 9.97
N GLU A 203 5.46 -27.71 9.35
CA GLU A 203 5.07 -29.06 9.78
C GLU A 203 5.55 -29.37 11.20
N GLU A 204 6.81 -29.12 11.48
CA GLU A 204 7.39 -29.32 12.81
C GLU A 204 6.74 -28.39 13.85
N GLN A 205 6.52 -27.12 13.52
CA GLN A 205 5.86 -26.16 14.40
C GLN A 205 4.41 -26.55 14.69
N ILE A 206 3.68 -27.11 13.71
CA ILE A 206 2.31 -27.63 13.88
C ILE A 206 2.32 -28.78 14.88
N VAL A 207 3.19 -29.78 14.68
CA VAL A 207 3.28 -30.96 15.55
C VAL A 207 3.64 -30.55 16.98
N ASN A 208 4.64 -29.67 17.14
CA ASN A 208 5.06 -29.20 18.46
C ASN A 208 3.96 -28.41 19.17
N THR A 209 3.28 -27.50 18.46
CA THR A 209 2.19 -26.69 19.04
C THR A 209 1.00 -27.58 19.42
N MET A 210 0.66 -28.56 18.60
CA MET A 210 -0.41 -29.53 18.90
C MET A 210 -0.06 -30.38 20.13
N ASN A 211 1.16 -30.92 20.20
CA ASN A 211 1.60 -31.72 21.35
C ASN A 211 1.57 -30.90 22.66
N HIS A 212 1.98 -29.63 22.62
CA HIS A 212 1.88 -28.73 23.77
C HIS A 212 0.44 -28.52 24.21
N LEU A 213 -0.47 -28.27 23.26
CA LEU A 213 -1.89 -28.10 23.56
C LEU A 213 -2.51 -29.37 24.18
N VAL A 214 -2.11 -30.57 23.74
CA VAL A 214 -2.60 -31.82 24.31
C VAL A 214 -2.02 -32.06 25.71
N ALA A 215 -0.71 -31.91 25.88
CA ALA A 215 -0.01 -32.25 27.12
C ALA A 215 -0.30 -31.26 28.26
N SER A 216 -0.46 -29.97 27.94
CA SER A 216 -0.58 -28.91 28.95
C SER A 216 -2.01 -28.65 29.42
N ASN A 217 -3.04 -29.24 28.77
CA ASN A 217 -4.45 -28.94 29.02
C ASN A 217 -5.26 -30.15 29.57
N VAL A 218 -4.61 -31.09 30.27
CA VAL A 218 -5.23 -32.35 30.72
C VAL A 218 -6.23 -32.13 31.86
N ASP A 219 -5.79 -31.61 33.01
CA ASP A 219 -6.67 -31.42 34.19
C ASP A 219 -7.30 -30.03 34.21
N ARG A 220 -6.58 -29.03 33.69
CA ARG A 220 -7.01 -27.64 33.60
C ARG A 220 -6.42 -27.01 32.35
N VAL A 221 -7.17 -26.09 31.76
CA VAL A 221 -6.69 -25.27 30.64
C VAL A 221 -5.48 -24.45 31.09
N HIS A 222 -4.38 -24.61 30.38
CA HIS A 222 -3.15 -23.84 30.56
C HIS A 222 -3.34 -22.39 30.11
N GLU A 223 -2.66 -21.45 30.77
CA GLU A 223 -2.85 -20.02 30.53
C GLU A 223 -2.53 -19.60 29.09
N ASP A 224 -1.53 -20.24 28.46
CA ASP A 224 -1.12 -19.95 27.08
C ASP A 224 -1.94 -20.69 26.02
N ALA A 225 -2.85 -21.58 26.40
CA ALA A 225 -3.58 -22.44 25.47
C ALA A 225 -4.38 -21.65 24.42
N PRO A 226 -5.06 -20.53 24.74
CA PRO A 226 -5.74 -19.73 23.72
C PRO A 226 -4.77 -19.16 22.67
N LEU A 227 -3.62 -18.65 23.08
CA LEU A 227 -2.62 -18.10 22.18
C LEU A 227 -1.97 -19.19 21.32
N LYS A 228 -1.65 -20.34 21.93
CA LYS A 228 -1.12 -21.52 21.24
C LYS A 228 -2.09 -22.11 20.24
N PHE A 229 -3.38 -22.07 20.53
CA PHE A 229 -4.42 -22.50 19.59
C PHE A 229 -4.53 -21.54 18.40
N VAL A 230 -4.45 -20.22 18.63
CA VAL A 230 -4.38 -19.23 17.55
C VAL A 230 -3.12 -19.43 16.71
N GLU A 231 -1.97 -19.67 17.34
CA GLU A 231 -0.72 -20.00 16.64
C GLU A 231 -0.87 -21.23 15.75
N LEU A 232 -1.47 -22.31 16.26
CA LEU A 232 -1.76 -23.51 15.48
C LEU A 232 -2.64 -23.21 14.27
N ILE A 233 -3.70 -22.42 14.43
CA ILE A 233 -4.59 -22.02 13.32
C ILE A 233 -3.80 -21.24 12.25
N GLN A 234 -2.91 -20.33 12.66
CA GLN A 234 -2.10 -19.55 11.72
C GLN A 234 -1.09 -20.44 10.96
N LEU A 235 -0.44 -21.38 11.65
CA LEU A 235 0.49 -22.33 11.03
C LEU A 235 -0.22 -23.23 10.01
N LEU A 236 -1.44 -23.69 10.31
CA LEU A 236 -2.25 -24.52 9.41
C LEU A 236 -2.72 -23.79 8.14
N ARG A 237 -2.60 -22.46 8.08
CA ARG A 237 -2.96 -21.65 6.91
C ARG A 237 -1.79 -21.39 5.96
N VAL A 238 -0.58 -21.81 6.31
CA VAL A 238 0.67 -21.57 5.55
C VAL A 238 0.71 -22.39 4.28
#